data_AF-A0A1X9ST49-F1
#
_entry.id   AF-A0A1X9ST49-F1
#
_cell.length_a   1.000
_cell.length_b   1.000
_cell.length_c   1.000
_cell.angle_alpha   90.00
_cell.angle_beta   90.00
_cell.angle_gamma   90.00
#
_symmetry.space_group_name_H-M   'P 1'
#
loop_
_entity.id
_entity.type
_entity.pdbx_description
1 polymer ?
#
loop_
_entity_poly.entity_id
_entity_poly.type
_entity_poly.pdbx_seq_one_letter_code
_entity_poly.pdbx_strand_id
1 'polypeptide(L)'
;MIKYITTIILAITALMANPKGENMSNLKEIYLGGGCFWGTQGYFDLINGVVYSEVGYANGISDQTSYNQIARTDHAEVVRLKFDSNRVDINEILEHYFRIIDPFSINKQGNDIGRQYRTGIYYSDDKLKSVIENFISRKQAKFTKPIVVEIEPLKNYIKAEEYHQKYLDKNPNGYCHIDLNLASKPLYDESKFKIPSLSELKEKLSDLAFKVTQEKATERPYSSQYDKFDERGIYVDIVSKKPLFSSSDKYDAGCGWPSFTKPITTDAASYHRDLSHGMERIEVTSRQSGSHLGHVFDDGPIDKGGLRYCINGASLEFIPYDQMDIRGYSEYKVYVK
;
A
#
# COMPACT_ATOMS: atom_id res chain seq x y z
N MET A 1 -14.43 -26.79 -60.85
CA MET A 1 -14.80 -25.37 -60.70
C MET A 1 -15.29 -25.13 -59.28
N ILE A 2 -14.66 -24.19 -58.58
CA ILE A 2 -15.24 -23.31 -57.55
C ILE A 2 -15.43 -23.87 -56.10
N LYS A 3 -14.41 -23.53 -55.27
CA LYS A 3 -14.42 -22.76 -53.99
C LYS A 3 -14.90 -23.37 -52.65
N TYR A 4 -13.90 -23.53 -51.75
CA TYR A 4 -13.70 -22.94 -50.40
C TYR A 4 -14.61 -23.28 -49.18
N ILE A 5 -13.87 -23.56 -48.08
CA ILE A 5 -14.07 -23.19 -46.65
C ILE A 5 -15.16 -23.95 -45.89
N THR A 6 -14.79 -24.74 -44.88
CA THR A 6 -14.99 -24.37 -43.47
C THR A 6 -14.11 -25.22 -42.54
N THR A 7 -13.34 -24.52 -41.71
CA THR A 7 -12.53 -24.99 -40.58
C THR A 7 -13.39 -25.68 -39.53
N ILE A 8 -13.09 -26.93 -39.17
CA ILE A 8 -13.68 -27.59 -37.99
C ILE A 8 -12.73 -27.42 -36.80
N ILE A 9 -13.30 -26.80 -35.78
CA ILE A 9 -12.72 -26.33 -34.53
C ILE A 9 -12.23 -27.51 -33.69
N LEU A 10 -10.98 -27.39 -33.24
CA LEU A 10 -10.35 -28.23 -32.23
C LEU A 10 -11.08 -28.03 -30.90
N ALA A 11 -11.82 -29.06 -30.46
CA ALA A 11 -12.28 -29.15 -29.08
C ALA A 11 -11.10 -29.57 -28.20
N ILE A 12 -10.39 -28.60 -27.65
CA ILE A 12 -9.55 -28.79 -26.46
C ILE A 12 -9.97 -27.72 -25.47
N THR A 13 -10.61 -28.20 -24.40
CA THR A 13 -10.87 -27.50 -23.14
C THR A 13 -9.64 -26.70 -22.73
N ALA A 14 -9.72 -25.38 -22.88
CA ALA A 14 -8.78 -24.45 -22.29
C ALA A 14 -8.97 -24.51 -20.76
N LEU A 15 -8.05 -25.19 -20.09
CA LEU A 15 -7.67 -24.85 -18.72
C LEU A 15 -7.47 -23.33 -18.68
N MET A 16 -8.27 -22.62 -17.89
CA MET A 16 -7.97 -21.26 -17.50
C MET A 16 -6.79 -21.27 -16.53
N ALA A 17 -5.58 -21.32 -17.08
CA ALA A 17 -4.39 -20.86 -16.40
C ALA A 17 -4.39 -19.33 -16.44
N ASN A 18 -4.75 -18.71 -15.32
CA ASN A 18 -4.63 -17.28 -15.10
C ASN A 18 -3.13 -16.93 -15.07
N PRO A 19 -2.59 -16.06 -15.95
CA PRO A 19 -1.13 -15.88 -16.13
C PRO A 19 -0.50 -14.95 -15.07
N LYS A 20 -1.10 -14.83 -13.90
CA LYS A 20 -0.53 -14.16 -12.72
C LYS A 20 -0.79 -15.07 -11.54
N GLY A 21 0.28 -15.61 -10.95
CA GLY A 21 0.24 -16.42 -9.74
C GLY A 21 -0.16 -15.61 -8.51
N GLU A 22 -1.32 -14.95 -8.54
CA GLU A 22 -1.88 -14.23 -7.41
C GLU A 22 -2.57 -15.24 -6.49
N ASN A 23 -1.93 -15.50 -5.35
CA ASN A 23 -2.51 -16.33 -4.31
C ASN A 23 -3.72 -15.59 -3.69
N MET A 24 -4.93 -16.10 -3.95
CA MET A 24 -6.20 -15.45 -3.58
C MET A 24 -6.42 -15.31 -2.07
N SER A 25 -5.60 -15.97 -1.23
CA SER A 25 -5.72 -15.94 0.23
C SER A 25 -5.42 -14.58 0.87
N ASN A 26 -4.70 -13.70 0.17
CA ASN A 26 -4.12 -12.48 0.76
C ASN A 26 -4.83 -11.19 0.33
N LEU A 27 -5.85 -11.31 -0.53
CA LEU A 27 -6.70 -10.19 -0.86
C LEU A 27 -7.58 -9.84 0.34
N LYS A 28 -7.52 -8.57 0.72
CA LYS A 28 -8.39 -7.96 1.72
C LYS A 28 -9.34 -7.00 1.05
N GLU A 29 -10.47 -6.76 1.69
CA GLU A 29 -11.52 -5.90 1.18
C GLU A 29 -11.93 -4.87 2.24
N ILE A 30 -12.17 -3.64 1.80
CA ILE A 30 -12.65 -2.53 2.62
C ILE A 30 -13.54 -1.61 1.80
N TYR A 31 -14.46 -0.91 2.46
CA TYR A 31 -15.41 0.00 1.82
C TYR A 31 -15.23 1.39 2.42
N LEU A 32 -14.91 2.38 1.58
CA LEU A 32 -14.54 3.72 2.02
C LEU A 32 -15.51 4.76 1.45
N GLY A 33 -16.25 5.43 2.34
CA GLY A 33 -17.06 6.60 1.99
C GLY A 33 -16.26 7.87 2.25
N GLY A 34 -16.03 8.69 1.23
CA GLY A 34 -15.12 9.84 1.29
C GLY A 34 -15.63 11.06 0.55
N GLY A 35 -16.96 11.22 0.44
CA GLY A 35 -17.57 12.19 -0.46
C GLY A 35 -17.89 11.58 -1.82
N CYS A 36 -17.87 12.40 -2.88
CA CYS A 36 -18.07 11.92 -4.25
C CYS A 36 -17.11 10.76 -4.57
N PHE A 37 -17.66 9.59 -4.87
CA PHE A 37 -16.87 8.38 -5.06
C PHE A 37 -15.98 8.38 -6.32
N TRP A 38 -16.14 9.35 -7.23
CA TRP A 38 -15.37 9.45 -8.47
C TRP A 38 -13.90 9.76 -8.19
N GLY A 39 -13.67 10.80 -7.37
CA GLY A 39 -12.33 11.16 -6.94
C GLY A 39 -11.71 10.09 -6.04
N THR A 40 -12.52 9.51 -5.14
CA THR A 40 -12.04 8.44 -4.24
C THR A 40 -11.61 7.21 -5.05
N GLN A 41 -12.39 6.77 -6.03
CA GLN A 41 -12.03 5.64 -6.90
C GLN A 41 -10.78 5.97 -7.72
N GLY A 42 -10.77 7.12 -8.41
CA GLY A 42 -9.63 7.54 -9.23
C GLY A 42 -8.33 7.68 -8.43
N TYR A 43 -8.41 8.07 -7.16
CA TYR A 43 -7.26 8.14 -6.27
C TYR A 43 -6.72 6.74 -5.92
N PHE A 44 -7.59 5.85 -5.45
CA PHE A 44 -7.17 4.52 -5.01
C PHE A 44 -6.75 3.59 -6.15
N ASP A 45 -7.24 3.83 -7.37
CA ASP A 45 -6.79 3.13 -8.58
C ASP A 45 -5.31 3.35 -8.89
N LEU A 46 -4.72 4.44 -8.39
CA LEU A 46 -3.31 4.78 -8.58
C LEU A 46 -2.41 4.20 -7.47
N ILE A 47 -2.98 3.63 -6.41
CA ILE A 47 -2.22 3.11 -5.27
C ILE A 47 -1.75 1.68 -5.56
N ASN A 48 -0.43 1.49 -5.52
CA ASN A 48 0.16 0.17 -5.74
C ASN A 48 -0.34 -0.83 -4.67
N GLY A 49 -0.66 -2.05 -5.08
CA GLY A 49 -1.27 -3.06 -4.22
C GLY A 49 -2.80 -3.05 -4.20
N VAL A 50 -3.46 -1.98 -4.66
CA VAL A 50 -4.90 -2.04 -4.98
C VAL A 50 -5.08 -2.81 -6.28
N VAL A 51 -5.90 -3.85 -6.26
CA VAL A 51 -6.12 -4.76 -7.40
C VAL A 51 -7.52 -4.65 -7.99
N TYR A 52 -8.47 -4.08 -7.24
CA TYR A 52 -9.84 -3.89 -7.69
C TYR A 52 -10.48 -2.70 -6.96
N SER A 53 -11.27 -1.93 -7.69
CA SER A 53 -12.16 -0.91 -7.11
C SER A 53 -13.51 -0.89 -7.83
N GLU A 54 -14.57 -0.65 -7.07
CA GLU A 54 -15.95 -0.53 -7.57
C GLU A 54 -16.71 0.50 -6.75
N VAL A 55 -17.40 1.42 -7.41
CA VAL A 55 -18.22 2.43 -6.72
C VAL A 55 -19.63 1.92 -6.48
N GLY A 56 -20.20 2.29 -5.34
CA GLY A 56 -21.54 1.85 -4.95
C GLY A 56 -22.10 2.64 -3.80
N TYR A 57 -23.22 2.13 -3.28
CA TYR A 57 -24.03 2.73 -2.25
C TYR A 57 -24.12 1.77 -1.07
N ALA A 58 -23.71 2.20 0.12
CA ALA A 58 -23.64 1.32 1.29
C ALA A 58 -24.36 1.86 2.52
N ASN A 59 -24.71 0.93 3.41
CA ASN A 59 -25.26 1.17 4.75
C ASN A 59 -26.46 2.13 4.74
N GLY A 60 -27.38 1.94 3.79
CA GLY A 60 -28.67 2.63 3.78
C GLY A 60 -29.78 1.79 4.41
N ILE A 61 -31.00 2.28 4.30
CA ILE A 61 -32.20 1.68 4.93
C ILE A 61 -32.93 0.66 4.03
N SER A 62 -32.41 0.37 2.84
CA SER A 62 -33.03 -0.47 1.81
C SER A 62 -31.97 -1.28 1.08
N ASP A 63 -32.26 -2.50 0.64
CA ASP A 63 -31.34 -3.31 -0.18
C ASP A 63 -31.36 -2.94 -1.68
N GLN A 64 -32.12 -1.91 -2.03
CA GLN A 64 -32.19 -1.35 -3.37
C GLN A 64 -32.05 0.17 -3.32
N THR A 65 -31.22 0.71 -4.20
CA THR A 65 -31.10 2.14 -4.46
C THR A 65 -30.51 2.39 -5.85
N SER A 66 -30.49 3.65 -6.25
CA SER A 66 -29.88 4.17 -7.48
C SER A 66 -29.42 5.59 -7.20
N TYR A 67 -28.66 6.19 -8.11
CA TYR A 67 -28.22 7.59 -7.96
C TYR A 67 -29.40 8.56 -7.71
N ASN A 68 -30.56 8.31 -8.33
CA ASN A 68 -31.76 9.14 -8.16
C ASN A 68 -32.50 8.90 -6.84
N GLN A 69 -32.26 7.77 -6.17
CA GLN A 69 -32.96 7.37 -4.94
C GLN A 69 -32.07 7.47 -3.71
N ILE A 70 -30.76 7.62 -3.87
CA ILE A 70 -29.75 7.59 -2.80
C ILE A 70 -30.14 8.47 -1.61
N ALA A 71 -30.53 9.73 -1.87
CA ALA A 71 -30.91 10.71 -0.85
C ALA A 71 -32.12 10.29 0.01
N ARG A 72 -33.01 9.43 -0.52
CA ARG A 72 -34.18 8.90 0.21
C ARG A 72 -33.87 7.60 0.96
N THR A 73 -32.87 6.87 0.48
CA THR A 73 -32.50 5.54 1.00
C THR A 73 -31.34 5.60 2.02
N ASP A 74 -30.82 6.79 2.30
CA ASP A 74 -29.73 7.08 3.26
C ASP A 74 -28.42 6.30 3.06
N HIS A 75 -28.17 5.79 1.86
CA HIS A 75 -26.89 5.16 1.55
C HIS A 75 -25.78 6.20 1.46
N ALA A 76 -24.56 5.81 1.83
CA ALA A 76 -23.34 6.55 1.51
C ALA A 76 -22.82 6.14 0.14
N GLU A 77 -22.28 7.10 -0.62
CA GLU A 77 -21.38 6.80 -1.73
C GLU A 77 -20.09 6.22 -1.17
N VAL A 78 -19.72 5.04 -1.66
CA VAL A 78 -18.52 4.32 -1.20
C VAL A 78 -17.75 3.73 -2.35
N VAL A 79 -16.46 3.55 -2.13
CA VAL A 79 -15.60 2.72 -2.98
C VAL A 79 -15.35 1.40 -2.26
N ARG A 80 -15.75 0.29 -2.89
CA ARG A 80 -15.33 -1.06 -2.53
C ARG A 80 -13.93 -1.27 -3.08
N LEU A 81 -12.96 -1.49 -2.22
CA LEU A 81 -11.56 -1.72 -2.59
C LEU A 81 -11.15 -3.14 -2.23
N LYS A 82 -10.47 -3.82 -3.17
CA LYS A 82 -9.67 -5.01 -2.84
C LYS A 82 -8.20 -4.71 -3.06
N PHE A 83 -7.38 -5.13 -2.11
CA PHE A 83 -5.95 -4.91 -2.12
C PHE A 83 -5.19 -6.16 -1.67
N ASP A 84 -4.00 -6.35 -2.22
CA ASP A 84 -3.09 -7.41 -1.81
C ASP A 84 -2.33 -6.97 -0.56
N SER A 85 -2.64 -7.59 0.58
CA SER A 85 -2.05 -7.24 1.88
C SER A 85 -0.54 -7.53 1.98
N ASN A 86 0.03 -8.27 1.01
CA ASN A 86 1.48 -8.44 0.89
C ASN A 86 2.16 -7.30 0.11
N ARG A 87 1.40 -6.45 -0.59
CA ARG A 87 1.93 -5.30 -1.33
C ARG A 87 1.68 -3.98 -0.62
N VAL A 88 0.50 -3.83 -0.03
CA VAL A 88 0.09 -2.61 0.69
C VAL A 88 -0.54 -2.98 2.02
N ASP A 89 -0.08 -2.36 3.11
CA ASP A 89 -0.67 -2.60 4.43
C ASP A 89 -2.00 -1.84 4.56
N ILE A 90 -2.93 -2.40 5.35
CA ILE A 90 -4.21 -1.74 5.61
C ILE A 90 -4.02 -0.35 6.26
N ASN A 91 -3.00 -0.17 7.09
CA ASN A 91 -2.71 1.14 7.66
C ASN A 91 -2.30 2.15 6.58
N GLU A 92 -1.61 1.72 5.53
CA GLU A 92 -1.27 2.59 4.38
C GLU A 92 -2.53 2.99 3.60
N ILE A 93 -3.46 2.05 3.38
CA ILE A 93 -4.79 2.35 2.78
C ILE A 93 -5.56 3.38 3.61
N LEU A 94 -5.58 3.23 4.94
CA LEU A 94 -6.27 4.14 5.84
C LEU A 94 -5.59 5.52 5.92
N GLU A 95 -4.27 5.58 5.83
CA GLU A 95 -3.51 6.83 5.71
C GLU A 95 -3.83 7.56 4.41
N HIS A 96 -3.86 6.84 3.29
CA HIS A 96 -4.29 7.36 2.00
C HIS A 96 -5.73 7.90 2.05
N TYR A 97 -6.64 7.18 2.70
CA TYR A 97 -8.02 7.63 2.91
C TYR A 97 -8.06 8.95 3.70
N PHE A 98 -7.34 9.03 4.83
CA PHE A 98 -7.29 10.24 5.65
C PHE A 98 -6.62 11.43 4.97
N ARG A 99 -5.74 11.18 3.99
CA ARG A 99 -5.07 12.22 3.20
C ARG A 99 -6.03 12.96 2.26
N ILE A 100 -7.10 12.29 1.81
CA ILE A 100 -7.99 12.81 0.74
C ILE A 100 -9.36 13.26 1.26
N ILE A 101 -9.63 13.15 2.56
CA ILE A 101 -10.88 13.60 3.18
C ILE A 101 -10.65 14.72 4.20
N ASP A 102 -11.71 15.47 4.52
CA ASP A 102 -11.83 16.18 5.79
C ASP A 102 -12.47 15.25 6.83
N PRO A 103 -11.70 14.70 7.79
CA PRO A 103 -12.21 13.74 8.78
C PRO A 103 -13.09 14.40 9.85
N PHE A 104 -13.22 15.72 9.85
CA PHE A 104 -14.00 16.49 10.82
C PHE A 104 -15.29 17.07 10.23
N SER A 105 -15.53 16.86 8.94
CA SER A 105 -16.69 17.38 8.23
C SER A 105 -17.85 16.39 8.30
N ILE A 106 -19.01 16.87 8.75
CA ILE A 106 -20.22 16.08 8.89
C ILE A 106 -21.03 16.19 7.59
N ASN A 107 -21.30 15.06 6.94
CA ASN A 107 -22.17 14.95 5.75
C ASN A 107 -21.79 15.92 4.61
N LYS A 108 -20.48 16.16 4.44
CA LYS A 108 -19.94 17.06 3.42
C LYS A 108 -18.49 16.72 3.12
N GLN A 109 -18.09 16.74 1.85
CA GLN A 109 -16.70 16.73 1.40
C GLN A 109 -16.56 17.67 0.21
N GLY A 110 -15.61 18.62 0.27
CA GLY A 110 -15.51 19.67 -0.74
C GLY A 110 -16.81 20.47 -0.88
N ASN A 111 -17.37 20.50 -2.09
CA ASN A 111 -18.64 21.16 -2.39
C ASN A 111 -19.86 20.23 -2.31
N ASP A 112 -19.64 18.93 -2.12
CA ASP A 112 -20.66 17.90 -2.09
C ASP A 112 -21.28 17.83 -0.68
N ILE A 113 -22.57 18.13 -0.55
CA ILE A 113 -23.29 18.23 0.73
C ILE A 113 -24.46 17.26 0.74
N GLY A 114 -24.56 16.46 1.81
CA GLY A 114 -25.62 15.48 2.01
C GLY A 114 -25.12 14.23 2.73
N ARG A 115 -26.04 13.46 3.31
CA ARG A 115 -25.69 12.22 4.04
C ARG A 115 -25.09 11.14 3.15
N GLN A 116 -25.32 11.20 1.84
CA GLN A 116 -24.64 10.34 0.89
C GLN A 116 -23.13 10.61 0.79
N TYR A 117 -22.67 11.79 1.19
CA TYR A 117 -21.25 12.18 1.17
C TYR A 117 -20.60 12.14 2.56
N ARG A 118 -21.23 11.45 3.52
CA ARG A 118 -20.64 11.24 4.85
C ARG A 118 -19.36 10.42 4.76
N THR A 119 -18.42 10.69 5.65
CA THR A 119 -17.19 9.91 5.77
C THR A 119 -17.46 8.66 6.59
N GLY A 120 -17.04 7.50 6.08
CA GLY A 120 -17.25 6.23 6.75
C GLY A 120 -16.27 5.16 6.28
N ILE A 121 -15.94 4.25 7.18
CA ILE A 121 -15.13 3.06 6.92
C ILE A 121 -15.99 1.85 7.28
N TYR A 122 -16.33 1.07 6.25
CA TYR A 122 -17.15 -0.13 6.41
C TYR A 122 -16.34 -1.39 6.11
N TYR A 123 -16.54 -2.41 6.92
CA TYR A 123 -15.79 -3.67 6.86
C TYR A 123 -16.74 -4.88 6.85
N SER A 124 -16.36 -5.91 6.10
CA SER A 124 -17.04 -7.21 6.09
C SER A 124 -16.31 -8.26 6.92
N ASP A 125 -15.03 -8.05 7.25
CA ASP A 125 -14.22 -8.90 8.12
C ASP A 125 -14.06 -8.24 9.50
N ASP A 126 -14.65 -8.85 10.54
CA ASP A 126 -14.58 -8.35 11.92
C ASP A 126 -13.15 -8.23 12.45
N LYS A 127 -12.18 -8.94 11.85
CA LYS A 127 -10.76 -8.80 12.20
C LYS A 127 -10.21 -7.41 11.84
N LEU A 128 -10.83 -6.70 10.90
CA LEU A 128 -10.43 -5.34 10.53
C LEU A 128 -10.91 -4.30 11.55
N LYS A 129 -11.99 -4.58 12.29
CA LYS A 129 -12.59 -3.64 13.24
C LYS A 129 -11.56 -3.07 14.21
N SER A 130 -10.83 -3.93 14.92
CA SER A 130 -9.82 -3.50 15.89
C SER A 130 -8.66 -2.75 15.22
N VAL A 131 -8.32 -3.07 13.98
CA VAL A 131 -7.25 -2.36 13.25
C VAL A 131 -7.71 -0.93 12.93
N ILE A 132 -8.94 -0.78 12.42
CA ILE A 132 -9.54 0.51 12.07
C ILE A 132 -9.74 1.36 13.33
N GLU A 133 -10.31 0.82 14.40
CA GLU A 133 -10.52 1.55 15.67
C GLU A 133 -9.20 2.03 16.27
N ASN A 134 -8.17 1.18 16.29
CA ASN A 134 -6.84 1.56 16.77
C ASN A 134 -6.17 2.62 15.87
N PHE A 135 -6.41 2.57 14.56
CA PHE A 135 -5.94 3.59 13.64
C PHE A 135 -6.61 4.95 13.93
N ILE A 136 -7.93 4.96 14.06
CA ILE A 136 -8.72 6.17 14.33
C ILE A 136 -8.37 6.75 15.70
N SER A 137 -8.20 5.92 16.74
CA SER A 137 -7.77 6.37 18.07
C SER A 137 -6.40 7.07 18.02
N ARG A 138 -5.43 6.49 17.30
CA ARG A 138 -4.11 7.10 17.10
C ARG A 138 -4.17 8.40 16.29
N LYS A 139 -5.01 8.47 15.26
CA LYS A 139 -5.25 9.71 14.51
C LYS A 139 -5.89 10.78 15.39
N GLN A 140 -6.93 10.42 16.14
CA GLN A 140 -7.63 11.34 17.05
C GLN A 140 -6.69 11.95 18.08
N ALA A 141 -5.72 11.19 18.61
CA ALA A 141 -4.75 11.71 19.56
C ALA A 141 -3.91 12.90 19.02
N LYS A 142 -3.83 13.07 17.69
CA LYS A 142 -3.14 14.20 17.05
C LYS A 142 -4.03 15.45 16.90
N PHE A 143 -5.32 15.35 17.18
CA PHE A 143 -6.30 16.42 16.94
C PHE A 143 -7.18 16.68 18.16
N THR A 144 -7.45 17.96 18.43
CA THR A 144 -8.43 18.36 19.45
C THR A 144 -9.86 18.30 18.94
N LYS A 145 -10.06 18.55 17.64
CA LYS A 145 -11.37 18.41 16.98
C LYS A 145 -11.71 16.93 16.83
N PRO A 146 -12.95 16.50 17.16
CA PRO A 146 -13.34 15.10 17.04
C PRO A 146 -13.44 14.69 15.57
N ILE A 147 -12.81 13.57 15.23
CA ILE A 147 -12.98 12.86 13.97
C ILE A 147 -14.41 12.30 13.96
N VAL A 148 -15.14 12.56 12.88
CA VAL A 148 -16.56 12.18 12.71
C VAL A 148 -16.76 11.05 11.70
N VAL A 149 -15.66 10.45 11.23
CA VAL A 149 -15.68 9.28 10.33
C VAL A 149 -16.36 8.12 11.06
N GLU A 150 -17.46 7.61 10.51
CA GLU A 150 -18.17 6.47 11.12
C GLU A 150 -17.44 5.15 10.83
N ILE A 151 -17.47 4.23 11.80
CA ILE A 151 -16.86 2.91 11.71
C ILE A 151 -17.96 1.89 11.99
N GLU A 152 -18.45 1.23 10.95
CA GLU A 152 -19.57 0.29 11.07
C GLU A 152 -19.31 -0.99 10.26
N PRO A 153 -19.87 -2.15 10.68
CA PRO A 153 -19.93 -3.29 9.79
C PRO A 153 -20.72 -2.95 8.52
N LEU A 154 -20.30 -3.52 7.39
CA LEU A 154 -21.04 -3.38 6.14
C LEU A 154 -22.39 -4.10 6.27
N LYS A 155 -23.49 -3.37 6.12
CA LYS A 155 -24.86 -3.89 6.20
C LYS A 155 -25.35 -4.34 4.83
N ASN A 156 -25.21 -3.47 3.85
CA ASN A 156 -25.55 -3.72 2.45
C ASN A 156 -24.66 -2.88 1.53
N TYR A 157 -24.52 -3.36 0.29
CA TYR A 157 -23.76 -2.68 -0.76
C TYR A 157 -24.48 -2.90 -2.09
N ILE A 158 -24.91 -1.80 -2.72
CA ILE A 158 -25.51 -1.78 -4.04
C ILE A 158 -24.50 -1.18 -5.01
N LYS A 159 -24.08 -1.95 -6.00
CA LYS A 159 -23.19 -1.46 -7.06
C LYS A 159 -23.85 -0.28 -7.78
N ALA A 160 -23.11 0.81 -7.96
CA ALA A 160 -23.59 1.96 -8.73
C ALA A 160 -23.60 1.65 -10.24
N GLU A 161 -24.38 2.43 -10.99
CA GLU A 161 -24.56 2.30 -12.42
C GLU A 161 -23.23 2.38 -13.19
N GLU A 162 -23.13 1.69 -14.33
CA GLU A 162 -21.88 1.57 -15.10
C GLU A 162 -21.27 2.90 -15.53
N TYR A 163 -22.06 3.98 -15.65
CA TYR A 163 -21.53 5.29 -15.98
C TYR A 163 -20.75 5.94 -14.82
N HIS A 164 -20.98 5.52 -13.57
CA HIS A 164 -20.19 5.96 -12.41
C HIS A 164 -18.90 5.15 -12.25
N GLN A 165 -18.85 3.91 -12.72
CA GLN A 165 -17.66 3.06 -12.61
C GLN A 165 -16.52 3.64 -13.44
N LYS A 166 -15.34 3.81 -12.84
CA LYS A 166 -14.15 4.37 -13.51
C LYS A 166 -14.45 5.71 -14.20
N TYR A 167 -15.23 6.56 -13.53
CA TYR A 167 -15.76 7.79 -14.14
C TYR A 167 -14.65 8.71 -14.65
N LEU A 168 -13.57 8.90 -13.87
CA LEU A 168 -12.46 9.79 -14.25
C LEU A 168 -11.55 9.19 -15.33
N ASP A 169 -11.49 7.87 -15.48
CA ASP A 169 -10.83 7.22 -16.62
C ASP A 169 -11.60 7.50 -17.91
N LYS A 170 -12.93 7.44 -17.84
CA LYS A 170 -13.85 7.72 -18.97
C LYS A 170 -13.94 9.22 -19.27
N ASN A 171 -13.83 10.06 -18.25
CA ASN A 171 -13.99 11.51 -18.31
C ASN A 171 -12.81 12.19 -17.59
N PRO A 172 -11.64 12.32 -18.22
CA PRO A 172 -10.43 12.84 -17.56
C PRO A 172 -10.57 14.26 -17.00
N ASN A 173 -11.44 15.08 -17.59
CA ASN A 173 -11.75 16.44 -17.13
C ASN A 173 -13.05 16.50 -16.31
N GLY A 174 -13.53 15.35 -15.83
CA GLY A 174 -14.70 15.24 -14.99
C GLY A 174 -14.51 15.91 -13.63
N TYR A 175 -15.62 16.14 -12.92
CA TYR A 175 -15.58 16.71 -11.58
C TYR A 175 -14.78 15.82 -10.62
N CYS A 176 -13.82 16.41 -9.92
CA CYS A 176 -13.07 15.78 -8.84
C CYS A 176 -12.63 16.85 -7.84
N HIS A 177 -13.02 16.71 -6.57
CA HIS A 177 -12.56 17.62 -5.50
C HIS A 177 -11.23 17.17 -4.88
N ILE A 178 -10.75 15.97 -5.20
CA ILE A 178 -9.48 15.39 -4.71
C ILE A 178 -8.36 15.68 -5.71
N ASP A 179 -7.19 16.12 -5.24
CA ASP A 179 -5.98 16.18 -6.06
C ASP A 179 -5.42 14.76 -6.28
N LEU A 180 -5.73 14.15 -7.44
CA LEU A 180 -5.27 12.80 -7.77
C LEU A 180 -3.73 12.69 -7.82
N ASN A 181 -3.01 13.79 -8.05
CA ASN A 181 -1.54 13.77 -8.06
C ASN A 181 -0.97 13.41 -6.68
N LEU A 182 -1.74 13.59 -5.60
CA LEU A 182 -1.35 13.14 -4.26
C LEU A 182 -1.08 11.64 -4.22
N ALA A 183 -1.71 10.80 -5.06
CA ALA A 183 -1.44 9.35 -5.08
C ALA A 183 -0.01 9.01 -5.51
N SER A 184 0.61 9.88 -6.32
CA SER A 184 2.00 9.72 -6.78
C SER A 184 3.04 10.37 -5.86
N LYS A 185 2.60 11.18 -4.90
CA LYS A 185 3.46 11.89 -3.94
C LYS A 185 3.63 11.03 -2.68
N PRO A 186 4.78 11.15 -1.98
CA PRO A 186 5.00 10.46 -0.71
C PRO A 186 3.84 10.64 0.26
N LEU A 187 3.49 9.56 0.95
CA LEU A 187 2.37 9.53 1.90
C LEU A 187 2.69 10.32 3.18
N TYR A 188 3.93 10.21 3.64
CA TYR A 188 4.44 10.89 4.82
C TYR A 188 5.35 12.06 4.45
N ASP A 189 5.63 12.92 5.43
CA ASP A 189 6.62 13.97 5.27
C ASP A 189 8.03 13.37 5.20
N GLU A 190 8.61 13.41 4.01
CA GLU A 190 9.98 12.95 3.73
C GLU A 190 11.02 14.07 3.76
N SER A 191 10.63 15.31 4.05
CA SER A 191 11.53 16.48 4.02
C SER A 191 12.70 16.36 5.03
N LYS A 192 12.51 15.59 6.10
CA LYS A 192 13.52 15.27 7.10
C LYS A 192 14.56 14.25 6.62
N PHE A 193 14.24 13.44 5.62
CA PHE A 193 15.13 12.40 5.09
C PHE A 193 16.04 12.97 4.00
N LYS A 194 17.00 13.79 4.42
CA LYS A 194 17.95 14.43 3.50
C LYS A 194 19.02 13.44 3.07
N ILE A 195 19.39 13.49 1.80
CA ILE A 195 20.47 12.69 1.23
C ILE A 195 21.78 13.46 1.44
N PRO A 196 22.75 12.94 2.22
CA PRO A 196 24.06 13.58 2.36
C PRO A 196 24.85 13.57 1.03
N SER A 197 25.81 14.47 0.90
CA SER A 197 26.75 14.47 -0.22
C SER A 197 27.66 13.24 -0.20
N LEU A 198 28.21 12.86 -1.36
CA LEU A 198 29.09 11.69 -1.47
C LEU A 198 30.32 11.78 -0.53
N SER A 199 30.89 12.98 -0.34
CA SER A 199 31.98 13.21 0.61
C SER A 199 31.55 12.95 2.05
N GLU A 200 30.39 13.45 2.46
CA GLU A 200 29.86 13.18 3.80
C GLU A 200 29.56 11.69 4.00
N LEU A 201 29.09 10.99 2.98
CA LEU A 201 28.85 9.55 3.07
C LEU A 201 30.14 8.76 3.27
N LYS A 202 31.25 9.15 2.62
CA LYS A 202 32.56 8.52 2.83
C LYS A 202 33.09 8.71 4.25
N GLU A 203 32.74 9.81 4.91
CA GLU A 203 33.14 10.07 6.29
C GLU A 203 32.21 9.41 7.32
N LYS A 204 30.90 9.37 7.05
CA LYS A 204 29.88 8.91 8.01
C LYS A 204 29.63 7.41 7.96
N LEU A 205 29.78 6.78 6.80
CA LEU A 205 29.53 5.35 6.61
C LEU A 205 30.81 4.54 6.81
N SER A 206 30.64 3.28 7.22
CA SER A 206 31.74 2.31 7.11
C SER A 206 32.06 2.02 5.64
N ASP A 207 33.28 1.59 5.35
CA ASP A 207 33.69 1.18 4.01
C ASP A 207 32.73 0.18 3.37
N LEU A 208 32.23 -0.79 4.16
CA LEU A 208 31.28 -1.78 3.70
C LEU A 208 29.91 -1.14 3.36
N ALA A 209 29.36 -0.32 4.25
CA ALA A 209 28.09 0.36 4.01
C ALA A 209 28.17 1.29 2.80
N PHE A 210 29.27 2.01 2.62
CA PHE A 210 29.51 2.84 1.45
C PHE A 210 29.54 2.00 0.17
N LYS A 211 30.34 0.92 0.13
CA LYS A 211 30.44 0.03 -1.04
C LYS A 211 29.11 -0.64 -1.38
N VAL A 212 28.36 -1.09 -0.37
CA VAL A 212 27.03 -1.69 -0.58
C VAL A 212 26.08 -0.66 -1.16
N THR A 213 25.91 0.48 -0.49
CA THR A 213 24.87 1.45 -0.86
C THR A 213 25.18 2.22 -2.14
N GLN A 214 26.45 2.58 -2.39
CA GLN A 214 26.87 3.45 -3.49
C GLN A 214 27.49 2.70 -4.68
N GLU A 215 28.10 1.54 -4.43
CA GLU A 215 28.85 0.78 -5.45
C GLU A 215 28.23 -0.59 -5.74
N LYS A 216 27.02 -0.86 -5.20
CA LYS A 216 26.27 -2.12 -5.39
C LYS A 216 27.03 -3.37 -4.95
N ALA A 217 27.93 -3.24 -3.98
CA ALA A 217 28.57 -4.39 -3.37
C ALA A 217 27.55 -5.21 -2.56
N THR A 218 27.91 -6.44 -2.23
CA THR A 218 27.11 -7.33 -1.37
C THR A 218 27.97 -7.76 -0.18
N GLU A 219 27.43 -7.62 1.04
CA GLU A 219 28.10 -8.10 2.25
C GLU A 219 28.17 -9.63 2.26
N ARG A 220 29.11 -10.19 3.04
CA ARG A 220 29.24 -11.66 3.12
C ARG A 220 28.02 -12.27 3.82
N PRO A 221 27.55 -13.46 3.40
CA PRO A 221 26.49 -14.17 4.11
C PRO A 221 26.85 -14.34 5.60
N TYR A 222 25.85 -14.24 6.48
CA TYR A 222 25.92 -14.40 7.93
C TYR A 222 26.82 -13.39 8.66
N SER A 223 27.31 -12.35 7.97
CA SER A 223 28.21 -11.36 8.56
C SER A 223 27.49 -10.20 9.23
N SER A 224 26.23 -9.94 8.85
CA SER A 224 25.45 -8.85 9.41
C SER A 224 24.83 -9.20 10.74
N GLN A 225 24.90 -8.26 11.68
CA GLN A 225 24.17 -8.34 12.95
C GLN A 225 22.65 -8.45 12.77
N TYR A 226 22.11 -8.03 11.62
CA TYR A 226 20.67 -8.07 11.36
C TYR A 226 20.19 -9.39 10.73
N ASP A 227 21.08 -10.35 10.42
CA ASP A 227 20.68 -11.67 9.91
C ASP A 227 19.86 -12.40 10.98
N LYS A 228 20.49 -12.74 12.11
CA LYS A 228 19.86 -13.36 13.29
C LYS A 228 19.40 -12.33 14.31
N PHE A 229 18.47 -11.49 13.90
CA PHE A 229 17.93 -10.39 14.69
C PHE A 229 16.41 -10.33 14.58
N ASP A 230 15.71 -10.17 15.70
CA ASP A 230 14.24 -10.23 15.77
C ASP A 230 13.65 -9.21 16.77
N GLU A 231 14.36 -8.11 17.03
CA GLU A 231 13.80 -7.05 17.89
C GLU A 231 12.68 -6.27 17.18
N ARG A 232 11.70 -5.83 17.96
CA ARG A 232 10.58 -5.01 17.47
C ARG A 232 11.04 -3.60 17.14
N GLY A 233 10.80 -3.17 15.90
CA GLY A 233 11.18 -1.86 15.39
C GLY A 233 11.06 -1.77 13.87
N ILE A 234 11.74 -0.77 13.30
CA ILE A 234 11.83 -0.56 11.84
C ILE A 234 13.28 -0.56 11.38
N TYR A 235 13.50 -0.89 10.12
CA TYR A 235 14.76 -0.75 9.43
C TYR A 235 14.67 0.44 8.49
N VAL A 236 15.57 1.40 8.68
CA VAL A 236 15.67 2.59 7.85
C VAL A 236 16.88 2.50 6.94
N ASP A 237 16.84 3.24 5.83
CA ASP A 237 17.98 3.46 4.94
C ASP A 237 19.13 4.10 5.74
N ILE A 238 20.31 3.48 5.75
CA ILE A 238 21.45 4.05 6.47
C ILE A 238 21.89 5.42 5.91
N VAL A 239 21.56 5.73 4.65
CA VAL A 239 21.89 6.98 3.95
C VAL A 239 20.88 8.09 4.26
N SER A 240 19.61 7.93 3.84
CA SER A 240 18.60 8.99 4.00
C SER A 240 17.85 8.94 5.32
N LYS A 241 17.94 7.82 6.05
CA LYS A 241 17.15 7.50 7.24
C LYS A 241 15.65 7.30 6.96
N LYS A 242 15.24 7.18 5.70
CA LYS A 242 13.86 6.83 5.33
C LYS A 242 13.53 5.39 5.76
N PRO A 243 12.36 5.13 6.37
CA PRO A 243 11.91 3.76 6.66
C PRO A 243 11.80 2.90 5.41
N LEU A 244 12.33 1.68 5.48
CA LEU A 244 12.33 0.72 4.38
C LEU A 244 11.55 -0.54 4.71
N PHE A 245 11.75 -1.10 5.91
CA PHE A 245 11.13 -2.36 6.31
C PHE A 245 10.65 -2.33 7.77
N SER A 246 9.61 -3.10 8.06
CA SER A 246 9.15 -3.38 9.43
C SER A 246 9.74 -4.70 9.93
N SER A 247 10.06 -4.77 11.22
CA SER A 247 10.37 -6.04 11.89
C SER A 247 9.23 -7.07 11.77
N SER A 248 7.97 -6.63 11.67
CA SER A 248 6.82 -7.54 11.51
C SER A 248 6.82 -8.32 10.19
N ASP A 249 7.54 -7.82 9.19
CA ASP A 249 7.69 -8.46 7.87
C ASP A 249 9.06 -9.15 7.72
N LYS A 250 9.91 -9.10 8.75
CA LYS A 250 11.19 -9.83 8.77
C LYS A 250 10.96 -11.31 9.06
N TYR A 251 11.79 -12.17 8.50
CA TYR A 251 11.84 -13.59 8.83
C TYR A 251 13.25 -14.17 8.59
N ASP A 252 13.51 -15.36 9.14
CA ASP A 252 14.74 -16.10 8.90
C ASP A 252 14.59 -16.95 7.63
N ALA A 253 15.23 -16.52 6.54
CA ALA A 253 15.25 -17.26 5.28
C ALA A 253 16.40 -18.29 5.21
N GLY A 254 17.33 -18.30 6.19
CA GLY A 254 18.50 -19.17 6.15
C GLY A 254 19.51 -18.86 5.03
N CYS A 255 19.40 -17.71 4.36
CA CYS A 255 20.31 -17.32 3.28
C CYS A 255 21.52 -16.51 3.74
N GLY A 256 21.54 -16.06 5.01
CA GLY A 256 22.63 -15.27 5.60
C GLY A 256 22.52 -13.76 5.41
N TRP A 257 21.38 -13.27 4.96
CA TRP A 257 21.08 -11.83 4.90
C TRP A 257 19.70 -11.56 5.50
N PRO A 258 19.49 -10.38 6.12
CA PRO A 258 18.19 -9.91 6.53
C PRO A 258 17.16 -10.09 5.41
N SER A 259 16.08 -10.81 5.71
CA SER A 259 15.04 -11.16 4.74
C SER A 259 13.69 -10.64 5.18
N PHE A 260 12.98 -9.99 4.27
CA PHE A 260 11.64 -9.44 4.50
C PHE A 260 10.64 -9.94 3.47
N THR A 261 9.35 -9.93 3.80
CA THR A 261 8.28 -10.35 2.88
C THR A 261 7.75 -9.19 2.04
N LYS A 262 7.86 -7.95 2.55
CA LYS A 262 7.46 -6.72 1.84
C LYS A 262 8.16 -5.47 2.42
N PRO A 263 8.25 -4.36 1.67
CA PRO A 263 8.64 -3.06 2.20
C PRO A 263 7.58 -2.49 3.15
N ILE A 264 7.98 -1.52 3.98
CA ILE A 264 7.09 -0.90 4.98
C ILE A 264 5.94 -0.09 4.37
N THR A 265 6.19 0.53 3.21
CA THR A 265 5.21 1.27 2.40
C THR A 265 5.46 1.01 0.92
N THR A 266 4.44 1.21 0.08
CA THR A 266 4.55 0.99 -1.37
C THR A 266 5.53 1.92 -2.08
N ASP A 267 5.91 3.03 -1.42
CA ASP A 267 6.88 4.02 -1.90
C ASP A 267 8.26 3.93 -1.23
N ALA A 268 8.53 2.89 -0.43
CA ALA A 268 9.83 2.74 0.23
C ALA A 268 10.96 2.34 -0.74
N ALA A 269 10.67 1.47 -1.71
CA ALA A 269 11.66 0.84 -2.58
C ALA A 269 11.36 0.99 -4.09
N SER A 270 12.41 0.94 -4.89
CA SER A 270 12.39 0.87 -6.35
C SER A 270 13.00 -0.44 -6.83
N TYR A 271 12.60 -0.87 -8.03
CA TYR A 271 12.94 -2.19 -8.58
C TYR A 271 13.60 -2.04 -9.96
N HIS A 272 14.73 -2.72 -10.15
CA HIS A 272 15.50 -2.63 -11.40
C HIS A 272 15.93 -4.01 -11.87
N ARG A 273 15.89 -4.25 -13.19
CA ARG A 273 16.41 -5.48 -13.77
C ARG A 273 17.94 -5.49 -13.64
N ASP A 274 18.49 -6.57 -13.08
CA ASP A 274 19.92 -6.78 -12.88
C ASP A 274 20.36 -8.04 -13.63
N LEU A 275 21.32 -7.87 -14.55
CA LEU A 275 21.91 -8.94 -15.38
C LEU A 275 23.36 -9.28 -14.98
N SER A 276 23.83 -8.73 -13.85
CA SER A 276 25.18 -8.99 -13.36
C SER A 276 25.39 -10.47 -13.01
N HIS A 277 26.65 -10.90 -13.02
CA HIS A 277 27.05 -12.26 -12.65
C HIS A 277 26.41 -13.38 -13.50
N GLY A 278 25.90 -13.06 -14.70
CA GLY A 278 25.27 -14.02 -15.60
C GLY A 278 23.90 -14.53 -15.13
N MET A 279 23.27 -13.83 -14.18
CA MET A 279 21.94 -14.15 -13.64
C MET A 279 20.95 -13.06 -14.00
N GLU A 280 19.66 -13.41 -14.10
CA GLU A 280 18.58 -12.43 -14.15
C GLU A 280 17.96 -12.29 -12.76
N ARG A 281 18.07 -11.11 -12.17
CA ARG A 281 17.56 -10.78 -10.84
C ARG A 281 16.85 -9.44 -10.84
N ILE A 282 16.12 -9.16 -9.77
CA ILE A 282 15.52 -7.83 -9.54
C ILE A 282 16.27 -7.17 -8.39
N GLU A 283 17.04 -6.13 -8.71
CA GLU A 283 17.67 -5.26 -7.73
C GLU A 283 16.61 -4.40 -7.02
N VAL A 284 16.78 -4.27 -5.71
CA VAL A 284 15.98 -3.41 -4.84
C VAL A 284 16.85 -2.22 -4.40
N THR A 285 16.37 -1.01 -4.63
CA THR A 285 17.01 0.23 -4.19
C THR A 285 16.07 1.05 -3.30
N SER A 286 16.61 1.88 -2.42
CA SER A 286 15.83 2.88 -1.69
C SER A 286 15.24 3.88 -2.68
N ARG A 287 13.92 4.06 -2.68
CA ARG A 287 13.27 4.95 -3.65
C ARG A 287 13.72 6.40 -3.52
N GLN A 288 14.07 6.82 -2.31
CA GLN A 288 14.45 8.21 -2.04
C GLN A 288 15.93 8.47 -2.33
N SER A 289 16.83 7.65 -1.80
CA SER A 289 18.28 7.89 -1.91
C SER A 289 18.93 7.26 -3.14
N GLY A 290 18.26 6.26 -3.75
CA GLY A 290 18.85 5.42 -4.79
C GLY A 290 19.84 4.38 -4.26
N SER A 291 20.03 4.28 -2.94
CA SER A 291 20.98 3.33 -2.33
C SER A 291 20.63 1.90 -2.73
N HIS A 292 21.65 1.15 -3.15
CA HIS A 292 21.50 -0.28 -3.35
C HIS A 292 21.25 -0.97 -2.01
N LEU A 293 20.17 -1.77 -1.96
CA LEU A 293 19.76 -2.49 -0.76
C LEU A 293 20.06 -3.98 -0.91
N GLY A 294 19.73 -4.56 -2.07
CA GLY A 294 19.90 -5.98 -2.35
C GLY A 294 19.02 -6.44 -3.51
N HIS A 295 18.36 -7.58 -3.35
CA HIS A 295 17.55 -8.20 -4.40
C HIS A 295 16.24 -8.77 -3.86
N VAL A 296 15.23 -8.88 -4.71
CA VAL A 296 13.97 -9.57 -4.40
C VAL A 296 13.82 -10.84 -5.24
N PHE A 297 13.36 -11.91 -4.59
CA PHE A 297 13.15 -13.24 -5.15
C PHE A 297 11.72 -13.71 -4.90
N ASP A 298 11.26 -14.71 -5.64
CA ASP A 298 9.93 -15.34 -5.56
C ASP A 298 9.91 -16.66 -4.78
N ASP A 299 10.95 -16.90 -3.97
CA ASP A 299 11.15 -18.08 -3.12
C ASP A 299 10.81 -17.82 -1.63
N GLY A 300 10.04 -16.77 -1.34
CA GLY A 300 9.60 -16.42 0.01
C GLY A 300 8.41 -17.24 0.52
N PRO A 301 7.97 -17.01 1.78
CA PRO A 301 6.81 -17.68 2.36
C PRO A 301 5.53 -17.41 1.56
N ILE A 302 4.92 -18.47 1.02
CA ILE A 302 3.74 -18.38 0.13
C ILE A 302 2.53 -17.74 0.83
N ASP A 303 2.39 -18.00 2.14
CA ASP A 303 1.35 -17.42 3.00
C ASP A 303 1.54 -15.91 3.25
N LYS A 304 2.74 -15.38 2.96
CA LYS A 304 3.09 -13.95 3.05
C LYS A 304 3.42 -13.33 1.68
N GLY A 305 2.87 -13.90 0.61
CA GLY A 305 2.96 -13.36 -0.75
C GLY A 305 4.08 -13.93 -1.61
N GLY A 306 4.90 -14.83 -1.07
CA GLY A 306 5.92 -15.55 -1.83
C GLY A 306 7.17 -14.73 -2.18
N LEU A 307 7.26 -13.46 -1.76
CA LEU A 307 8.42 -12.63 -2.02
C LEU A 307 9.44 -12.71 -0.88
N ARG A 308 10.72 -12.71 -1.25
CA ARG A 308 11.86 -12.59 -0.34
C ARG A 308 12.72 -11.40 -0.74
N TYR A 309 12.63 -10.35 0.06
CA TYR A 309 13.52 -9.18 -0.02
C TYR A 309 14.79 -9.50 0.74
N CYS A 310 15.84 -9.89 0.02
CA CYS A 310 17.15 -10.23 0.55
C CYS A 310 18.03 -8.98 0.58
N ILE A 311 18.16 -8.37 1.76
CA ILE A 311 18.73 -7.02 1.92
C ILE A 311 20.03 -7.09 2.68
N ASN A 312 21.05 -6.36 2.20
CA ASN A 312 22.30 -6.18 2.93
C ASN A 312 22.04 -5.41 4.22
N GLY A 313 22.36 -5.98 5.38
CA GLY A 313 22.22 -5.28 6.65
C GLY A 313 23.15 -4.05 6.76
N ALA A 314 24.28 -4.03 6.04
CA ALA A 314 25.13 -2.84 5.90
C ALA A 314 24.44 -1.64 5.23
N SER A 315 23.31 -1.84 4.53
CA SER A 315 22.49 -0.76 3.96
C SER A 315 21.41 -0.25 4.93
N LEU A 316 21.26 -0.88 6.10
CA LEU A 316 20.19 -0.64 7.04
C LEU A 316 20.70 -0.07 8.37
N GLU A 317 19.86 0.74 9.01
CA GLU A 317 19.96 1.05 10.43
C GLU A 317 18.65 0.61 11.11
N PHE A 318 18.75 -0.10 12.23
CA PHE A 318 17.59 -0.50 13.00
C PHE A 318 17.19 0.57 14.03
N ILE A 319 15.89 0.83 14.13
CA ILE A 319 15.27 1.74 15.10
C ILE A 319 14.35 0.92 16.01
N PRO A 320 14.71 0.69 17.29
CA PRO A 320 13.84 -0.01 18.23
C PRO A 320 12.49 0.69 18.41
N TYR A 321 11.42 -0.09 18.58
CA TYR A 321 10.03 0.41 18.69
C TYR A 321 9.87 1.50 19.76
N ASP A 322 10.52 1.32 20.91
CA ASP A 322 10.45 2.24 22.04
C ASP A 322 11.21 3.55 21.80
N GLN A 323 12.11 3.57 20.81
CA GLN A 323 12.85 4.77 20.40
C GLN A 323 12.22 5.46 19.19
N MET A 324 11.24 4.85 18.53
CA MET A 324 10.66 5.40 17.30
C MET A 324 10.08 6.80 17.51
N ASP A 325 9.42 7.06 18.64
CA ASP A 325 8.81 8.37 18.90
C ASP A 325 9.87 9.46 19.08
N ILE A 326 10.84 9.25 19.98
CA ILE A 326 11.91 10.20 20.25
C ILE A 326 12.82 10.43 19.04
N ARG A 327 12.90 9.44 18.14
CA ARG A 327 13.68 9.52 16.89
C ARG A 327 12.86 10.03 15.70
N GLY A 328 11.60 10.42 15.91
CA GLY A 328 10.77 11.07 14.89
C GLY A 328 10.09 10.12 13.89
N TYR A 329 9.87 8.85 14.27
CA TYR A 329 9.24 7.80 13.45
C TYR A 329 7.86 7.37 13.98
N SER A 330 7.19 8.18 14.81
CA SER A 330 5.88 7.87 15.39
C SER A 330 4.84 7.41 14.36
N GLU A 331 4.84 8.00 13.16
CA GLU A 331 3.87 7.69 12.10
C GLU A 331 4.02 6.26 11.55
N TYR A 332 5.21 5.66 11.70
CA TYR A 332 5.51 4.32 11.19
C TYR A 332 5.26 3.21 12.23
N LYS A 333 4.92 3.56 13.49
CA LYS A 333 4.61 2.57 14.53
C LYS A 333 3.39 1.71 14.18
N VAL A 334 2.52 2.18 13.28
CA VAL A 334 1.36 1.42 12.78
C VAL A 334 1.77 0.15 12.02
N TYR A 335 2.98 0.13 11.46
CA TYR A 335 3.51 -1.00 10.68
C TYR A 335 4.26 -2.03 11.54
N VAL A 336 4.47 -1.74 12.83
CA VAL A 336 5.14 -2.66 13.76
C VAL A 336 4.10 -3.25 14.71
N LYS A 337 3.89 -4.56 14.61
CA LYS A 337 2.93 -5.34 15.39
C LYS A 337 3.62 -5.89 16.65
#